data_AF-A0A8H3FHJ8-F1
#
_entry.id   AF-A0A8H3FHJ8-F1
#
_cell.length_a   1.000
_cell.length_b   1.000
_cell.length_c   1.000
_cell.angle_alpha   90.00
_cell.angle_beta   90.00
_cell.angle_gamma   90.00
#
_symmetry.space_group_name_H-M   'P 1'
#
loop_
_entity.id
_entity.type
_entity.pdbx_description
1 polymer ?
#
loop_
_entity_poly.entity_id
_entity_poly.type
_entity_poly.pdbx_seq_one_letter_code
_entity_poly.pdbx_strand_id
1 'polypeptide(L)'
;MPCAHLCPSETNDVVPEIEEASNAGNGAHFSRPSPFAFSKSHRASFSRSASMPKPLNLTFGVEIECIICFDPTTYEKGLSFGDGILWEQESPSPFHRENKLRTLLRRHIASVFESKGYSTYDLTSPGGDQKWSVTGDASISIKRGPRADEFLECDIEIKSPALRFCPKALRRVERVVRILTRYFDTTVNNSCGLHVHIGNRRKGFPIQTLKHFSMLTALFEHQLNALHPAHRIGNYHVKGPSAVFKGQNPWDTMQAIQRCESKEQLLLLYAKEGCLDRCFAYNLCPMVTGPRKTIEFRQHEATLDGSEIMNWIQLAGGMVDAMHGTRAVDLAQLIHTSAFDPRFTVPDLLLKLKLEALVPFYRGRLHVHLRPEAIWARARTKENADAKPQKPRALERLEELERRHETERLEELKRCKELDERHELERCRELEREDEEVDAS
;
A
#
# COMPACT_ATOMS: atom_id res chain seq x y z
N MET A 1 -3.68 35.26 -0.81
CA MET A 1 -4.17 35.87 0.46
C MET A 1 -4.41 34.74 1.44
N PRO A 2 -3.87 34.78 2.67
CA PRO A 2 -3.93 33.66 3.61
C PRO A 2 -5.09 33.83 4.62
N CYS A 3 -5.88 32.77 4.83
CA CYS A 3 -6.73 32.57 6.01
C CYS A 3 -6.22 31.33 6.75
N ALA A 4 -6.27 31.18 8.07
CA ALA A 4 -6.29 32.07 9.23
C ALA A 4 -6.12 31.07 10.39
N HIS A 5 -5.08 31.25 11.20
CA HIS A 5 -4.88 30.48 12.43
C HIS A 5 -5.90 30.95 13.48
N LEU A 6 -6.53 30.00 14.17
CA LEU A 6 -7.29 30.26 15.39
C LEU A 6 -6.51 29.71 16.58
N CYS A 7 -5.90 30.63 17.33
CA CYS A 7 -5.58 30.49 18.75
C CYS A 7 -6.52 31.43 19.51
N PRO A 8 -7.14 31.01 20.64
CA PRO A 8 -7.92 31.92 21.46
C PRO A 8 -7.02 32.75 22.39
N SER A 9 -7.37 34.02 22.50
CA SER A 9 -6.71 35.09 23.25
C SER A 9 -6.95 35.04 24.75
N GLU A 10 -5.94 35.49 25.47
CA GLU A 10 -5.90 35.83 26.89
C GLU A 10 -6.87 36.96 27.26
N THR A 11 -7.42 36.89 28.47
CA THR A 11 -7.91 38.07 29.20
C THR A 11 -7.25 38.09 30.57
N ASN A 12 -6.51 39.16 30.83
CA ASN A 12 -5.94 39.51 32.13
C ASN A 12 -7.03 39.83 33.16
N ASP A 13 -6.82 39.50 34.44
CA ASP A 13 -6.33 40.48 35.43
C ASP A 13 -6.43 39.98 36.88
N VAL A 14 -5.51 40.54 37.69
CA VAL A 14 -5.47 40.67 39.16
C VAL A 14 -4.80 39.55 39.97
N VAL A 15 -3.58 39.87 40.42
CA VAL A 15 -2.81 39.27 41.52
C VAL A 15 -3.28 39.87 42.86
N PRO A 16 -3.33 39.07 43.94
CA PRO A 16 -2.55 39.46 45.12
C PRO A 16 -1.78 38.29 45.75
N GLU A 17 -0.51 38.55 46.11
CA GLU A 17 0.32 37.77 47.03
C GLU A 17 -0.21 37.92 48.47
N ILE A 18 -0.35 36.81 49.22
CA ILE A 18 -0.13 36.75 50.68
C ILE A 18 0.45 35.36 51.05
N GLU A 19 1.35 35.41 52.03
CA GLU A 19 2.33 34.46 52.56
C GLU A 19 1.86 33.11 53.15
N GLU A 20 2.89 32.28 53.33
CA GLU A 20 3.07 30.99 54.00
C GLU A 20 2.16 30.61 55.20
N ALA A 21 1.74 29.35 55.28
CA ALA A 21 2.24 28.39 56.29
C ALA A 21 1.49 27.03 56.33
N SER A 22 2.30 25.97 56.43
CA SER A 22 2.08 24.70 57.17
C SER A 22 1.32 23.50 56.53
N ASN A 23 2.10 22.42 56.36
CA ASN A 23 1.83 21.00 56.61
C ASN A 23 0.48 20.37 56.18
N ALA A 24 0.54 19.41 55.24
CA ALA A 24 0.60 17.97 55.52
C ALA A 24 0.13 17.12 54.33
N GLY A 25 0.91 16.08 53.99
CA GLY A 25 0.36 14.76 53.64
C GLY A 25 0.00 14.47 52.16
N ASN A 26 0.77 13.51 51.62
CA ASN A 26 0.34 12.49 50.65
C ASN A 26 0.19 12.86 49.16
N GLY A 27 1.23 12.52 48.40
CA GLY A 27 1.16 11.33 47.54
C GLY A 27 0.80 11.54 46.07
N ALA A 28 1.83 11.64 45.23
CA ALA A 28 2.01 10.81 44.01
C ALA A 28 3.09 11.45 43.11
N HIS A 29 4.34 11.02 43.28
CA HIS A 29 5.40 11.31 42.32
C HIS A 29 5.14 10.55 41.01
N PHE A 30 4.89 11.28 39.93
CA PHE A 30 5.07 10.79 38.57
C PHE A 30 6.57 10.64 38.29
N SER A 31 7.07 9.42 38.44
CA SER A 31 8.43 9.03 38.05
C SER A 31 8.51 8.89 36.53
N ARG A 32 9.46 9.59 35.91
CA ARG A 32 9.90 9.41 34.52
C ARG A 32 10.22 7.92 34.22
N PRO A 33 9.90 7.37 33.04
CA PRO A 33 10.32 6.01 32.70
C PRO A 33 11.84 5.96 32.44
N SER A 34 12.50 5.07 33.17
CA SER A 34 13.89 4.64 33.04
C SER A 34 14.11 3.75 31.79
N PRO A 35 15.32 3.72 31.19
CA PRO A 35 15.59 2.98 29.96
C PRO A 35 15.78 1.46 30.20
N PHE A 36 15.26 0.67 29.26
CA PHE A 36 15.66 -0.71 28.90
C PHE A 36 16.03 -1.68 30.03
N ALA A 37 15.08 -2.52 30.42
CA ALA A 37 15.36 -3.82 31.03
C ALA A 37 15.22 -4.92 29.96
N PHE A 38 16.36 -5.52 29.57
CA PHE A 38 16.40 -6.76 28.79
C PHE A 38 15.90 -7.92 29.66
N SER A 39 14.77 -8.55 29.28
CA SER A 39 14.45 -9.89 29.77
C SER A 39 14.87 -10.93 28.72
N LYS A 40 15.60 -11.93 29.19
CA LYS A 40 16.07 -13.07 28.40
C LYS A 40 14.94 -14.10 28.20
N SER A 41 15.07 -14.80 27.09
CA SER A 41 14.37 -16.03 26.69
C SER A 41 12.89 -15.90 26.32
N HIS A 42 12.65 -15.60 25.04
CA HIS A 42 11.67 -16.35 24.27
C HIS A 42 12.40 -16.89 23.03
N ARG A 43 12.58 -18.21 22.99
CA ARG A 43 13.10 -18.92 21.82
C ARG A 43 12.07 -18.73 20.73
N ALA A 44 12.34 -17.83 19.78
CA ALA A 44 11.48 -17.65 18.61
C ALA A 44 11.36 -19.01 17.90
N SER A 45 10.15 -19.55 17.88
CA SER A 45 9.81 -20.73 17.09
C SER A 45 9.81 -20.33 15.63
N PHE A 46 11.01 -20.27 15.04
CA PHE A 46 11.15 -20.14 13.60
C PHE A 46 10.60 -21.41 12.95
N SER A 47 9.53 -21.21 12.18
CA SER A 47 8.89 -22.22 11.35
C SER A 47 9.91 -23.03 10.55
N ARG A 48 10.08 -24.31 10.93
CA ARG A 48 10.79 -25.35 10.18
C ARG A 48 10.06 -25.61 8.87
N SER A 49 10.49 -24.97 7.79
CA SER A 49 10.25 -25.35 6.40
C SER A 49 10.74 -24.21 5.52
N ALA A 50 12.01 -24.25 5.10
CA ALA A 50 12.39 -23.61 3.85
C ALA A 50 11.67 -24.38 2.76
N SER A 51 10.43 -24.09 2.43
CA SER A 51 9.81 -24.45 1.16
C SER A 51 9.51 -23.14 0.47
N MET A 52 9.44 -23.12 -0.87
CA MET A 52 8.96 -21.92 -1.54
C MET A 52 7.66 -21.46 -0.86
N PRO A 53 7.54 -20.16 -0.52
CA PRO A 53 6.38 -19.70 0.23
C PRO A 53 5.12 -20.04 -0.57
N LYS A 54 4.08 -20.48 0.14
CA LYS A 54 2.81 -20.88 -0.51
C LYS A 54 2.32 -19.72 -1.40
N PRO A 55 1.95 -19.99 -2.67
CA PRO A 55 1.54 -18.94 -3.59
C PRO A 55 0.46 -18.02 -3.02
N LEU A 56 0.56 -16.73 -3.33
CA LEU A 56 -0.42 -15.73 -2.91
C LEU A 56 -1.74 -15.94 -3.65
N ASN A 57 -2.84 -15.64 -2.96
CA ASN A 57 -4.17 -15.55 -3.57
C ASN A 57 -4.50 -14.08 -3.75
N LEU A 58 -3.83 -13.46 -4.73
CA LEU A 58 -3.90 -12.02 -4.92
C LEU A 58 -5.32 -11.56 -5.24
N THR A 59 -5.69 -10.47 -4.60
CA THR A 59 -6.89 -9.68 -4.84
C THR A 59 -6.48 -8.23 -5.04
N PHE A 60 -7.29 -7.46 -5.75
CA PHE A 60 -7.09 -6.02 -5.87
C PHE A 60 -8.39 -5.24 -5.73
N GLY A 61 -8.29 -3.99 -5.29
CA GLY A 61 -9.33 -2.96 -5.40
C GLY A 61 -8.75 -1.72 -6.07
N VAL A 62 -9.59 -0.94 -6.74
CA VAL A 62 -9.18 0.34 -7.34
C VAL A 62 -10.07 1.47 -6.83
N GLU A 63 -9.47 2.64 -6.64
CA GLU A 63 -10.15 3.91 -6.41
C GLU A 63 -9.78 4.84 -7.56
N ILE A 64 -10.79 5.27 -8.34
CA ILE A 64 -10.63 6.11 -9.52
C ILE A 64 -11.24 7.47 -9.20
N GLU A 65 -10.40 8.49 -9.12
CA GLU A 65 -10.81 9.86 -8.87
C GLU A 65 -10.97 10.62 -10.20
N CYS A 66 -12.07 11.35 -10.34
CA CYS A 66 -12.33 12.20 -11.49
C CYS A 66 -13.27 13.36 -11.14
N ILE A 67 -13.43 14.27 -12.08
CA ILE A 67 -14.38 15.38 -12.02
C ILE A 67 -15.44 15.13 -13.08
N ILE A 68 -16.71 15.28 -12.71
CA ILE A 68 -17.83 15.20 -13.66
C ILE A 68 -18.49 16.56 -13.79
N CYS A 69 -18.51 17.07 -15.01
CA CYS A 69 -19.27 18.26 -15.39
C CYS A 69 -20.71 17.85 -15.71
N PHE A 70 -21.70 18.56 -15.17
CA PHE A 70 -23.11 18.24 -15.41
C PHE A 70 -24.01 19.48 -15.38
N ASP A 71 -25.09 19.42 -16.16
CA ASP A 71 -26.12 20.44 -16.17
C ASP A 71 -27.01 20.26 -14.91
N PRO A 72 -27.06 21.25 -14.00
CA PRO A 72 -27.88 21.16 -12.79
C PRO A 72 -29.38 21.00 -13.09
N THR A 73 -29.87 21.56 -14.21
CA THR A 73 -31.30 21.51 -14.60
C THR A 73 -31.78 20.07 -14.85
N THR A 74 -30.86 19.19 -15.26
CA THR A 74 -31.14 17.75 -15.44
C THR A 74 -31.64 17.10 -14.15
N TYR A 75 -31.21 17.60 -12.99
CA TYR A 75 -31.49 17.00 -11.68
C TYR A 75 -32.46 17.84 -10.83
N GLU A 76 -32.94 18.98 -11.32
CA GLU A 76 -33.82 19.89 -10.56
C GLU A 76 -35.13 19.23 -10.15
N LYS A 77 -35.72 18.39 -11.00
CA LYS A 77 -36.94 17.62 -10.66
C LYS A 77 -36.71 16.63 -9.50
N GLY A 78 -35.47 16.20 -9.28
CA GLY A 78 -35.09 15.35 -8.15
C GLY A 78 -34.95 16.12 -6.84
N LEU A 79 -34.96 17.46 -6.86
CA LEU A 79 -34.90 18.27 -5.65
C LEU A 79 -36.22 18.26 -4.87
N SER A 80 -37.36 18.06 -5.54
CA SER A 80 -38.70 18.06 -4.93
C SER A 80 -39.17 16.71 -4.40
N PHE A 81 -38.59 15.59 -4.86
CA PHE A 81 -38.84 14.26 -4.30
C PHE A 81 -37.89 14.03 -3.12
N GLY A 82 -38.36 14.35 -1.91
CA GLY A 82 -37.64 14.06 -0.68
C GLY A 82 -37.74 12.58 -0.32
N ASP A 83 -36.62 11.97 0.06
CA ASP A 83 -36.51 10.64 0.67
C ASP A 83 -37.14 10.61 2.09
N GLY A 84 -38.38 11.10 2.27
CA GLY A 84 -39.07 11.06 3.56
C GLY A 84 -38.52 11.99 4.65
N ILE A 85 -37.53 12.85 4.35
CA ILE A 85 -37.15 13.96 5.22
C ILE A 85 -38.03 15.16 4.86
N LEU A 86 -39.01 15.45 5.72
CA LEU A 86 -39.86 16.64 5.67
C LEU A 86 -38.97 17.88 5.66
N TRP A 87 -38.94 18.61 4.54
CA TRP A 87 -38.41 19.97 4.50
C TRP A 87 -39.60 20.91 4.40
N GLU A 88 -40.23 21.17 5.54
CA GLU A 88 -41.11 22.32 5.66
C GLU A 88 -40.24 23.58 5.71
N GLN A 89 -40.45 24.43 4.71
CA GLN A 89 -40.24 25.88 4.74
C GLN A 89 -38.81 26.39 4.97
N GLU A 90 -38.02 26.44 3.90
CA GLU A 90 -37.23 27.61 3.46
C GLU A 90 -36.49 27.22 2.17
N SER A 91 -36.25 28.18 1.26
CA SER A 91 -35.47 27.90 0.05
C SER A 91 -34.06 27.42 0.48
N PRO A 92 -33.62 26.20 0.12
CA PRO A 92 -32.36 25.68 0.62
C PRO A 92 -31.22 26.61 0.18
N SER A 93 -30.30 26.91 1.10
CA SER A 93 -29.16 27.77 0.76
C SER A 93 -28.42 27.22 -0.47
N PRO A 94 -27.74 28.07 -1.27
CA PRO A 94 -27.06 27.63 -2.50
C PRO A 94 -26.13 26.42 -2.27
N PHE A 95 -25.44 26.38 -1.13
CA PHE A 95 -24.60 25.27 -0.70
C PHE A 95 -25.37 23.96 -0.51
N HIS A 96 -26.54 23.99 0.15
CA HIS A 96 -27.38 22.80 0.34
C HIS A 96 -27.96 22.30 -0.98
N ARG A 97 -28.40 23.22 -1.85
CA ARG A 97 -28.88 22.87 -3.21
C ARG A 97 -27.81 22.13 -3.99
N GLU A 98 -26.59 22.66 -4.00
CA GLU A 98 -25.47 22.06 -4.73
C GLU A 98 -25.12 20.66 -4.19
N ASN A 99 -25.04 20.49 -2.87
CA ASN A 99 -24.80 19.17 -2.26
C ASN A 99 -25.88 18.14 -2.61
N LYS A 100 -27.14 18.56 -2.70
CA LYS A 100 -28.24 17.69 -3.12
C LYS A 100 -28.11 17.28 -4.59
N LEU A 101 -27.76 18.23 -5.47
CA LEU A 101 -27.49 17.95 -6.89
C LEU A 101 -26.32 16.98 -7.08
N ARG A 102 -25.20 17.19 -6.36
CA ARG A 102 -24.05 16.26 -6.35
C ARG A 102 -24.46 14.85 -5.89
N THR A 103 -25.35 14.75 -4.90
CA THR A 103 -25.89 13.47 -4.43
C THR A 103 -26.75 12.78 -5.49
N LEU A 104 -27.62 13.53 -6.17
CA LEU A 104 -28.45 13.01 -7.27
C LEU A 104 -27.59 12.53 -8.45
N LEU A 105 -26.54 13.26 -8.80
CA LEU A 105 -25.55 12.82 -9.80
C LEU A 105 -24.91 11.48 -9.39
N ARG A 106 -24.41 11.35 -8.15
CA ARG A 106 -23.81 10.10 -7.67
C ARG A 106 -24.79 8.92 -7.74
N ARG A 107 -26.06 9.13 -7.39
CA ARG A 107 -27.14 8.12 -7.58
C ARG A 107 -27.35 7.78 -9.05
N HIS A 108 -27.32 8.76 -9.94
CA HIS A 108 -27.46 8.53 -11.37
C HIS A 108 -26.30 7.69 -11.93
N ILE A 109 -25.05 7.98 -11.54
CA ILE A 109 -23.88 7.16 -11.92
C ILE A 109 -24.07 5.72 -11.43
N ALA A 110 -24.48 5.54 -10.17
CA ALA A 110 -24.75 4.23 -9.60
C ALA A 110 -25.84 3.47 -10.39
N SER A 111 -26.97 4.13 -10.69
CA SER A 111 -28.05 3.58 -11.52
C SER A 111 -27.59 3.18 -12.93
N VAL A 112 -26.74 3.99 -13.57
CA VAL A 112 -26.12 3.64 -14.85
C VAL A 112 -25.28 2.38 -14.72
N PHE A 113 -24.46 2.25 -13.66
CA PHE A 113 -23.68 1.03 -13.42
C PHE A 113 -24.59 -0.20 -13.22
N GLU A 114 -25.67 -0.07 -12.45
CA GLU A 114 -26.62 -1.17 -12.24
C GLU A 114 -27.32 -1.58 -13.53
N SER A 115 -27.72 -0.61 -14.37
CA SER A 115 -28.29 -0.88 -15.70
C SER A 115 -27.34 -1.65 -16.63
N LYS A 116 -26.03 -1.62 -16.36
CA LYS A 116 -24.99 -2.36 -17.08
C LYS A 116 -24.53 -3.64 -16.37
N GLY A 117 -25.23 -4.05 -15.30
CA GLY A 117 -24.95 -5.27 -14.56
C GLY A 117 -23.84 -5.16 -13.51
N TYR A 118 -23.54 -3.93 -13.05
CA TYR A 118 -22.59 -3.68 -11.97
C TYR A 118 -23.33 -3.25 -10.72
N SER A 119 -23.44 -4.16 -9.74
CA SER A 119 -24.10 -3.86 -8.47
C SER A 119 -23.38 -2.72 -7.72
N THR A 120 -24.17 -1.81 -7.14
CA THR A 120 -23.66 -0.66 -6.38
C THR A 120 -24.18 -0.62 -4.94
N TYR A 121 -23.49 0.11 -4.06
CA TYR A 121 -24.03 0.47 -2.75
C TYR A 121 -25.07 1.57 -2.87
N ASP A 122 -26.15 1.46 -2.10
CA ASP A 122 -27.01 2.61 -1.84
C ASP A 122 -26.22 3.59 -0.96
N LEU A 123 -26.30 4.89 -1.29
CA LEU A 123 -25.55 5.97 -0.62
C LEU A 123 -25.87 6.09 0.89
N THR A 124 -26.90 5.39 1.36
CA THR A 124 -27.38 5.35 2.74
C THR A 124 -26.78 4.24 3.60
N SER A 125 -26.10 3.25 2.99
CA SER A 125 -25.55 2.08 3.70
C SER A 125 -24.03 2.01 3.60
N PRO A 126 -23.28 1.97 4.72
CA PRO A 126 -21.85 1.81 4.69
C PRO A 126 -21.49 0.47 4.03
N GLY A 127 -20.71 0.55 2.96
CA GLY A 127 -20.51 -0.52 1.99
C GLY A 127 -19.87 -1.80 2.55
N GLY A 128 -20.36 -2.93 2.07
CA GLY A 128 -19.67 -4.22 2.13
C GLY A 128 -18.52 -4.36 1.12
N ASP A 129 -17.98 -5.56 1.00
CA ASP A 129 -16.79 -5.85 0.20
C ASP A 129 -17.07 -6.25 -1.28
N GLN A 130 -18.33 -6.22 -1.71
CA GLN A 130 -18.78 -6.96 -2.90
C GLN A 130 -19.38 -6.10 -4.01
N LYS A 131 -19.64 -4.81 -3.77
CA LYS A 131 -20.24 -3.90 -4.74
C LYS A 131 -19.35 -2.70 -5.05
N TRP A 132 -19.65 -2.01 -6.14
CA TRP A 132 -19.02 -0.73 -6.49
C TRP A 132 -19.63 0.40 -5.63
N SER A 133 -18.84 1.43 -5.34
CA SER A 133 -19.34 2.64 -4.69
C SER A 133 -18.99 3.88 -5.49
N VAL A 134 -19.87 4.88 -5.46
CA VAL A 134 -19.65 6.20 -6.05
C VAL A 134 -19.74 7.21 -4.92
N THR A 135 -18.62 7.82 -4.56
CA THR A 135 -18.50 8.76 -3.44
C THR A 135 -17.97 10.11 -3.93
N GLY A 136 -17.93 11.10 -3.03
CA GLY A 136 -17.13 12.30 -3.22
C GLY A 136 -15.74 12.13 -2.60
N ASP A 137 -14.80 12.97 -3.02
CA ASP A 137 -13.47 13.06 -2.43
C ASP A 137 -13.10 14.54 -2.22
N ALA A 138 -13.06 14.93 -0.95
CA ALA A 138 -12.79 16.31 -0.54
C ALA A 138 -11.34 16.76 -0.82
N SER A 139 -10.43 15.86 -1.18
CA SER A 139 -9.07 16.20 -1.60
C SER A 139 -8.99 16.66 -3.05
N ILE A 140 -10.02 16.39 -3.86
CA ILE A 140 -10.10 16.85 -5.25
C ILE A 140 -10.38 18.36 -5.26
N SER A 141 -9.42 19.11 -5.81
CA SER A 141 -9.52 20.55 -6.00
C SER A 141 -10.17 20.86 -7.34
N ILE A 142 -11.43 21.30 -7.28
CA ILE A 142 -12.18 21.76 -8.44
C ILE A 142 -11.83 23.23 -8.70
N LYS A 143 -11.32 23.53 -9.90
CA LYS A 143 -11.06 24.91 -10.32
C LYS A 143 -12.23 25.37 -11.18
N ARG A 144 -12.75 26.56 -10.92
CA ARG A 144 -13.86 27.13 -11.70
C ARG A 144 -13.52 27.12 -13.19
N GLY A 145 -14.22 26.27 -13.95
CA GLY A 145 -14.08 26.18 -15.40
C GLY A 145 -14.74 27.36 -16.14
N PRO A 146 -14.48 27.51 -17.45
CA PRO A 146 -15.06 28.58 -18.26
C PRO A 146 -16.58 28.51 -18.41
N ARG A 147 -17.19 27.34 -18.13
CA ARG A 147 -18.64 27.08 -18.21
C ARG A 147 -19.31 27.00 -16.84
N ALA A 148 -18.67 27.48 -15.78
CA ALA A 148 -19.13 27.33 -14.40
C ALA A 148 -20.44 28.07 -14.08
N ASP A 149 -20.89 28.98 -14.94
CA ASP A 149 -22.18 29.66 -14.79
C ASP A 149 -23.35 28.81 -15.31
N GLU A 150 -23.08 27.83 -16.17
CA GLU A 150 -24.07 26.92 -16.76
C GLU A 150 -23.98 25.50 -16.20
N PHE A 151 -22.78 25.03 -15.86
CA PHE A 151 -22.52 23.65 -15.44
C PHE A 151 -21.89 23.61 -14.05
N LEU A 152 -22.25 22.57 -13.29
CA LEU A 152 -21.60 22.24 -12.03
C LEU A 152 -20.55 21.15 -12.25
N GLU A 153 -19.47 21.21 -11.49
CA GLU A 153 -18.42 20.20 -11.47
C GLU A 153 -18.47 19.43 -10.16
N CYS A 154 -18.53 18.11 -10.24
CA CYS A 154 -18.58 17.22 -9.07
C CYS A 154 -17.29 16.43 -8.92
N ASP A 155 -16.74 16.42 -7.70
CA ASP A 155 -15.73 15.47 -7.26
C ASP A 155 -16.35 14.07 -7.15
N ILE A 156 -15.74 13.11 -7.83
CA ILE A 156 -16.23 11.73 -7.89
C ILE A 156 -15.06 10.78 -7.64
N GLU A 157 -15.27 9.87 -6.70
CA GLU A 157 -14.39 8.74 -6.47
C GLU A 157 -15.19 7.44 -6.65
N ILE A 158 -14.72 6.59 -7.57
CA ILE A 158 -15.31 5.28 -7.83
C ILE A 158 -14.42 4.22 -7.21
N LYS A 159 -14.97 3.45 -6.26
CA LYS A 159 -14.25 2.36 -5.62
C LYS A 159 -14.79 1.01 -6.10
N SER A 160 -13.89 0.12 -6.51
CA SER A 160 -14.27 -1.24 -6.89
C SER A 160 -14.46 -2.12 -5.65
N PRO A 161 -15.23 -3.22 -5.77
CA PRO A 161 -15.14 -4.30 -4.78
C PRO A 161 -13.74 -4.93 -4.76
N ALA A 162 -13.48 -5.80 -3.78
CA ALA A 162 -12.27 -6.61 -3.77
C ALA A 162 -12.34 -7.70 -4.85
N LEU A 163 -11.63 -7.48 -5.96
CA LEU A 163 -11.61 -8.34 -7.13
C LEU A 163 -10.48 -9.37 -7.04
N ARG A 164 -10.68 -10.55 -7.63
CA ARG A 164 -9.58 -11.51 -7.81
C ARG A 164 -8.56 -10.96 -8.81
N PHE A 165 -7.28 -11.18 -8.58
CA PHE A 165 -6.22 -10.78 -9.50
C PHE A 165 -6.20 -11.73 -10.72
N CYS A 166 -6.97 -11.40 -11.76
CA CYS A 166 -7.05 -12.18 -13.00
C CYS A 166 -7.52 -11.34 -14.20
N PRO A 167 -7.29 -11.78 -15.45
CA PRO A 167 -7.66 -11.01 -16.64
C PRO A 167 -9.14 -10.66 -16.74
N LYS A 168 -10.04 -11.54 -16.27
CA LYS A 168 -11.49 -11.28 -16.25
C LYS A 168 -11.83 -10.10 -15.35
N ALA A 169 -11.17 -9.98 -14.20
CA ALA A 169 -11.39 -8.88 -13.26
C ALA A 169 -10.80 -7.57 -13.76
N LEU A 170 -9.62 -7.60 -14.37
CA LEU A 170 -9.00 -6.42 -15.00
C LEU A 170 -9.93 -5.79 -16.05
N ARG A 171 -10.49 -6.61 -16.95
CA ARG A 171 -11.49 -6.17 -17.94
C ARG A 171 -12.78 -5.61 -17.32
N ARG A 172 -13.11 -5.95 -16.07
CA ARG A 172 -14.27 -5.34 -15.40
C ARG A 172 -14.01 -3.88 -15.06
N VAL A 173 -12.79 -3.54 -14.63
CA VAL A 173 -12.37 -2.16 -14.34
C VAL A 173 -12.39 -1.32 -15.61
N GLU A 174 -11.75 -1.80 -16.68
CA GLU A 174 -11.75 -1.15 -17.99
C GLU A 174 -13.18 -0.82 -18.48
N ARG A 175 -14.11 -1.78 -18.34
CA ARG A 175 -15.51 -1.56 -18.73
C ARG A 175 -16.21 -0.51 -17.87
N VAL A 176 -15.95 -0.44 -16.57
CA VAL A 176 -16.54 0.58 -15.68
C VAL A 176 -16.06 1.97 -16.10
N VAL A 177 -14.76 2.12 -16.36
CA VAL A 177 -14.18 3.38 -16.86
C VAL A 177 -14.78 3.77 -18.20
N ARG A 178 -14.96 2.80 -19.11
CA ARG A 178 -15.64 3.02 -20.40
C ARG A 178 -17.11 3.40 -20.26
N ILE A 179 -17.82 2.86 -19.28
CA ILE A 179 -19.20 3.27 -19.00
C ILE A 179 -19.19 4.71 -18.48
N LEU A 180 -18.32 5.03 -17.52
CA LEU A 180 -18.22 6.35 -16.94
C LEU A 180 -17.99 7.43 -18.02
N THR A 181 -16.93 7.27 -18.80
CA THR A 181 -16.53 8.21 -19.87
C THR A 181 -17.51 8.29 -21.03
N ARG A 182 -18.34 7.26 -21.24
CA ARG A 182 -19.36 7.26 -22.30
C ARG A 182 -20.65 7.97 -21.90
N TYR A 183 -21.01 7.93 -20.61
CA TYR A 183 -22.30 8.41 -20.12
C TYR A 183 -22.21 9.77 -19.41
N PHE A 184 -21.01 10.21 -19.04
CA PHE A 184 -20.79 11.43 -18.27
C PHE A 184 -19.65 12.26 -18.88
N ASP A 185 -19.73 13.58 -18.74
CA ASP A 185 -18.65 14.49 -19.12
C ASP A 185 -17.57 14.48 -18.03
N THR A 186 -16.55 13.64 -18.24
CA THR A 186 -15.53 13.32 -17.24
C THR A 186 -14.20 13.97 -17.58
N THR A 187 -13.56 14.57 -16.58
CA THR A 187 -12.20 15.11 -16.66
C THR A 187 -11.38 14.70 -15.44
N VAL A 188 -10.06 14.89 -15.51
CA VAL A 188 -9.14 14.69 -14.39
C VAL A 188 -8.20 15.89 -14.29
N ASN A 189 -7.65 16.15 -13.11
CA ASN A 189 -6.62 17.17 -12.91
C ASN A 189 -5.57 16.68 -11.90
N ASN A 190 -4.54 17.50 -11.63
CA ASN A 190 -3.42 17.12 -10.77
C ASN A 190 -3.78 16.80 -9.30
N SER A 191 -4.99 17.16 -8.84
CA SER A 191 -5.47 16.77 -7.51
C SER A 191 -6.06 15.37 -7.48
N CYS A 192 -6.54 14.87 -8.63
CA CYS A 192 -7.05 13.52 -8.76
C CYS A 192 -5.90 12.48 -8.74
N GLY A 193 -6.15 11.33 -8.13
CA GLY A 193 -5.28 10.15 -8.11
C GLY A 193 -5.93 8.90 -8.68
N LEU A 194 -5.08 7.87 -8.85
CA LEU A 194 -5.51 6.49 -9.05
C LEU A 194 -4.89 5.64 -7.94
N HIS A 195 -5.72 5.05 -7.08
CA HIS A 195 -5.26 4.16 -6.02
C HIS A 195 -5.51 2.70 -6.37
N VAL A 196 -4.53 1.84 -6.09
CA VAL A 196 -4.65 0.39 -6.23
C VAL A 196 -4.34 -0.27 -4.90
N HIS A 197 -5.29 -1.03 -4.37
CA HIS A 197 -5.12 -1.82 -3.17
C HIS A 197 -4.78 -3.26 -3.57
N ILE A 198 -3.59 -3.75 -3.24
CA ILE A 198 -3.20 -5.16 -3.44
C ILE A 198 -3.35 -5.93 -2.12
N GLY A 199 -4.11 -7.02 -2.14
CA GLY A 199 -4.37 -7.87 -0.98
C GLY A 199 -4.12 -9.35 -1.27
N ASN A 200 -4.12 -10.16 -0.22
CA ASN A 200 -4.03 -11.61 -0.28
C ASN A 200 -5.28 -12.22 0.37
N ARG A 201 -6.43 -11.98 -0.28
CA ARG A 201 -7.75 -12.08 0.35
C ARG A 201 -7.75 -11.30 1.68
N ARG A 202 -8.35 -11.87 2.74
CA ARG A 202 -8.38 -11.28 4.09
C ARG A 202 -7.18 -11.65 4.97
N LYS A 203 -6.20 -12.41 4.46
CA LYS A 203 -5.07 -12.91 5.26
C LYS A 203 -3.98 -11.85 5.47
N GLY A 204 -3.92 -10.85 4.59
CA GLY A 204 -2.76 -9.97 4.47
C GLY A 204 -1.51 -10.73 4.01
N PHE A 205 -0.36 -10.07 4.10
CA PHE A 205 0.92 -10.64 3.69
C PHE A 205 1.75 -11.12 4.89
N PRO A 206 2.62 -12.13 4.70
CA PRO A 206 3.70 -12.43 5.64
C PRO A 206 4.60 -11.21 5.85
N ILE A 207 5.15 -11.04 7.05
CA ILE A 207 6.07 -9.93 7.35
C ILE A 207 7.26 -9.89 6.40
N GLN A 208 7.78 -11.07 5.99
CA GLN A 208 8.91 -11.14 5.06
C GLN A 208 8.60 -10.54 3.69
N THR A 209 7.38 -10.76 3.17
CA THR A 209 6.92 -10.14 1.92
C THR A 209 6.87 -8.62 2.04
N LEU A 210 6.38 -8.11 3.18
CA LEU A 210 6.32 -6.67 3.43
C LEU A 210 7.71 -6.06 3.57
N LYS A 211 8.65 -6.75 4.23
CA LYS A 211 10.06 -6.31 4.31
C LYS A 211 10.70 -6.21 2.94
N HIS A 212 10.60 -7.26 2.13
CA HIS A 212 11.14 -7.27 0.76
C HIS A 212 10.52 -6.16 -0.08
N PHE A 213 9.20 -5.98 0.01
CA PHE A 213 8.50 -4.91 -0.68
C PHE A 213 8.96 -3.51 -0.21
N SER A 214 9.12 -3.28 1.09
CA SER A 214 9.66 -2.02 1.61
C SER A 214 11.11 -1.76 1.17
N MET A 215 11.94 -2.81 1.05
CA MET A 215 13.30 -2.68 0.51
C MET A 215 13.28 -2.33 -0.98
N LEU A 216 12.44 -3.01 -1.77
CA LEU A 216 12.25 -2.72 -3.18
C LEU A 216 11.86 -1.25 -3.39
N THR A 217 10.83 -0.79 -2.68
CA THR A 217 10.31 0.58 -2.88
C THR A 217 11.26 1.65 -2.38
N ALA A 218 12.02 1.40 -1.30
CA ALA A 218 12.99 2.36 -0.79
C ALA A 218 14.28 2.43 -1.62
N LEU A 219 14.79 1.28 -2.08
CA LEU A 219 16.11 1.21 -2.72
C LEU A 219 16.05 1.42 -4.23
N PHE A 220 14.89 1.18 -4.84
CA PHE A 220 14.62 1.46 -6.25
C PHE A 220 13.61 2.60 -6.43
N GLU A 221 13.50 3.48 -5.42
CA GLU A 221 12.58 4.62 -5.43
C GLU A 221 12.77 5.50 -6.68
N HIS A 222 14.02 5.68 -7.15
CA HIS A 222 14.29 6.46 -8.36
C HIS A 222 13.65 5.84 -9.61
N GLN A 223 13.82 4.54 -9.83
CA GLN A 223 13.22 3.82 -10.95
C GLN A 223 11.69 3.85 -10.82
N LEU A 224 11.15 3.61 -9.63
CA LEU A 224 9.70 3.61 -9.42
C LEU A 224 9.09 5.01 -9.60
N ASN A 225 9.78 6.08 -9.18
CA ASN A 225 9.35 7.45 -9.40
C ASN A 225 9.36 7.82 -10.89
N ALA A 226 10.22 7.22 -11.71
CA ALA A 226 10.22 7.46 -13.16
C ALA A 226 8.92 6.96 -13.84
N LEU A 227 8.09 6.16 -13.18
CA LEU A 227 6.77 5.75 -13.69
C LEU A 227 5.69 6.83 -13.54
N HIS A 228 6.00 7.94 -12.86
CA HIS A 228 5.00 8.92 -12.43
C HIS A 228 5.43 10.35 -12.77
N PRO A 229 4.49 11.25 -13.07
CA PRO A 229 4.79 12.66 -13.28
C PRO A 229 5.23 13.33 -11.97
N ALA A 230 5.97 14.44 -12.09
CA ALA A 230 6.58 15.13 -10.95
C ALA A 230 5.57 15.51 -9.85
N HIS A 231 4.34 15.85 -10.23
CA HIS A 231 3.30 16.24 -9.28
C HIS A 231 2.79 15.08 -8.40
N ARG A 232 3.09 13.82 -8.73
CA ARG A 232 2.74 12.63 -7.91
C ARG A 232 3.91 12.05 -7.11
N ILE A 233 5.00 12.79 -6.97
CA ILE A 233 6.20 12.34 -6.26
C ILE A 233 6.49 13.26 -5.07
N GLY A 234 6.61 12.67 -3.88
CA GLY A 234 7.15 13.35 -2.70
C GLY A 234 6.29 14.49 -2.13
N ASN A 235 5.02 14.60 -2.56
CA ASN A 235 4.09 15.58 -2.02
C ASN A 235 3.40 15.07 -0.74
N TYR A 236 2.57 15.91 -0.12
CA TYR A 236 1.90 15.59 1.14
C TYR A 236 1.04 14.31 1.10
N HIS A 237 0.43 13.99 -0.05
CA HIS A 237 -0.50 12.87 -0.27
C HIS A 237 0.18 11.60 -0.80
N VAL A 238 1.42 11.71 -1.31
CA VAL A 238 2.22 10.63 -1.91
C VAL A 238 3.70 10.76 -1.53
N LYS A 239 3.97 10.64 -0.24
CA LYS A 239 5.32 10.62 0.33
C LYS A 239 6.07 9.37 -0.11
N GLY A 240 7.26 9.54 -0.67
CA GLY A 240 8.13 8.42 -1.00
C GLY A 240 8.86 7.86 0.23
N PRO A 241 9.43 6.65 0.17
CA PRO A 241 10.28 6.12 1.25
C PRO A 241 11.44 7.04 1.65
N SER A 242 11.93 7.88 0.74
CA SER A 242 12.90 8.95 1.02
C SER A 242 12.46 9.92 2.12
N ALA A 243 11.16 10.06 2.40
CA ALA A 243 10.67 10.86 3.54
C ALA A 243 11.09 10.28 4.90
N VAL A 244 11.38 8.97 4.95
CA VAL A 244 11.83 8.25 6.15
C VAL A 244 13.34 8.04 6.14
N PHE A 245 13.88 7.58 5.00
CA PHE A 245 15.27 7.12 4.88
C PHE A 245 16.21 8.17 4.28
N LYS A 246 15.84 9.45 4.33
CA LYS A 246 16.63 10.55 3.76
C LYS A 246 18.07 10.50 4.28
N GLY A 247 19.02 10.53 3.35
CA GLY A 247 20.47 10.53 3.64
C GLY A 247 21.04 9.24 4.22
N GLN A 248 20.25 8.16 4.36
CA GLN A 248 20.76 6.87 4.84
C GLN A 248 21.43 6.08 3.73
N ASN A 249 22.47 5.32 4.05
CA ASN A 249 23.02 4.36 3.09
C ASN A 249 22.06 3.15 2.94
N PRO A 250 21.97 2.52 1.75
CA PRO A 250 21.08 1.38 1.48
C PRO A 250 21.15 0.24 2.48
N TRP A 251 22.34 -0.06 2.98
CA TRP A 251 22.53 -1.13 3.93
C TRP A 251 21.98 -0.79 5.30
N ASP A 252 21.98 0.48 5.69
CA ASP A 252 21.33 0.92 6.92
C ASP A 252 19.82 0.83 6.76
N THR A 253 19.26 1.28 5.63
CA THR A 253 17.84 1.14 5.29
C THR A 253 17.41 -0.34 5.27
N MET A 254 18.17 -1.20 4.60
CA MET A 254 17.93 -2.63 4.54
C MET A 254 17.99 -3.26 5.93
N GLN A 255 19.00 -2.93 6.73
CA GLN A 255 19.11 -3.44 8.10
C GLN A 255 17.95 -2.97 8.99
N ALA A 256 17.54 -1.70 8.89
CA ALA A 256 16.40 -1.18 9.65
C ALA A 256 15.12 -1.98 9.34
N ILE A 257 14.81 -2.18 8.06
CA ILE A 257 13.64 -2.96 7.61
C ILE A 257 13.78 -4.43 8.05
N GLN A 258 14.97 -5.03 7.91
CA GLN A 258 15.19 -6.44 8.24
C GLN A 258 15.03 -6.72 9.73
N ARG A 259 15.36 -5.76 10.60
CA ARG A 259 15.24 -5.88 12.06
C ARG A 259 13.80 -5.85 12.57
N CYS A 260 12.82 -5.39 11.78
CA CYS A 260 11.43 -5.38 12.21
C CYS A 260 10.90 -6.82 12.42
N GLU A 261 10.49 -7.18 13.62
CA GLU A 261 10.00 -8.54 13.92
C GLU A 261 8.48 -8.67 13.72
N SER A 262 7.78 -7.54 13.62
CA SER A 262 6.33 -7.48 13.44
C SER A 262 5.90 -6.45 12.38
N LYS A 263 4.64 -6.53 11.96
CA LYS A 263 4.06 -5.59 10.99
C LYS A 263 3.97 -4.19 11.59
N GLU A 264 3.64 -4.10 12.87
CA GLU A 264 3.56 -2.88 13.66
C GLU A 264 4.92 -2.18 13.68
N GLN A 265 6.01 -2.91 13.97
CA GLN A 265 7.36 -2.35 13.93
C GLN A 265 7.74 -1.85 12.54
N LEU A 266 7.35 -2.56 11.48
CA LEU A 266 7.60 -2.12 10.10
C LEU A 266 6.82 -0.84 9.77
N LEU A 267 5.54 -0.75 10.17
CA LEU A 267 4.72 0.44 9.99
C LEU A 267 5.25 1.64 10.78
N LEU A 268 5.79 1.42 11.98
CA LEU A 268 6.38 2.46 12.80
C LEU A 268 7.62 3.11 12.17
N LEU A 269 8.32 2.44 11.25
CA LEU A 269 9.38 3.10 10.46
C LEU A 269 8.82 4.26 9.63
N TYR A 270 7.56 4.15 9.17
CA TYR A 270 6.89 5.15 8.35
C TYR A 270 5.98 6.09 9.17
N ALA A 271 5.97 5.95 10.50
CA ALA A 271 5.20 6.83 11.37
C ALA A 271 5.89 8.20 11.51
N LYS A 272 5.08 9.26 11.61
CA LYS A 272 5.55 10.61 11.92
C LYS A 272 5.03 11.00 13.30
N GLU A 273 5.92 11.44 14.18
CA GLU A 273 5.56 11.86 15.56
C GLU A 273 4.79 10.77 16.34
N GLY A 274 5.08 9.49 16.06
CA GLY A 274 4.41 8.35 16.68
C GLY A 274 3.04 8.00 16.08
N CYS A 275 2.55 8.76 15.10
CA CYS A 275 1.29 8.52 14.42
C CYS A 275 1.49 7.86 13.05
N LEU A 276 0.63 6.89 12.73
CA LEU A 276 0.62 6.25 11.41
C LEU A 276 0.24 7.27 10.33
N ASP A 277 1.01 7.29 9.24
CA ASP A 277 0.82 8.21 8.13
C ASP A 277 0.34 7.44 6.89
N ARG A 278 -0.92 7.70 6.50
CA ARG A 278 -1.55 7.05 5.34
C ARG A 278 -1.13 7.65 4.00
N CYS A 279 -0.39 8.76 4.01
CA CYS A 279 -0.08 9.53 2.81
C CYS A 279 1.23 9.11 2.13
N PHE A 280 1.74 7.92 2.42
CA PHE A 280 2.86 7.35 1.68
C PHE A 280 2.39 6.78 0.34
N ALA A 281 3.22 6.95 -0.70
CA ALA A 281 3.02 6.33 -2.02
C ALA A 281 2.65 4.84 -1.88
N TYR A 282 3.35 4.14 -0.99
CA TYR A 282 3.05 2.76 -0.63
C TYR A 282 2.52 2.71 0.80
N ASN A 283 1.23 2.94 0.97
CA ASN A 283 0.60 2.95 2.28
C ASN A 283 0.40 1.52 2.82
N LEU A 284 1.11 1.20 3.91
CA LEU A 284 1.03 -0.08 4.59
C LEU A 284 0.07 -0.07 5.79
N CYS A 285 -0.49 1.07 6.20
CA CYS A 285 -1.40 1.17 7.34
C CYS A 285 -2.53 0.12 7.32
N PRO A 286 -3.19 -0.16 6.17
CA PRO A 286 -4.26 -1.15 6.12
C PRO A 286 -3.81 -2.57 6.50
N MET A 287 -2.50 -2.90 6.48
CA MET A 287 -1.97 -4.18 6.96
C MET A 287 -2.26 -4.44 8.44
N VAL A 288 -2.33 -3.39 9.26
CA VAL A 288 -2.55 -3.52 10.71
C VAL A 288 -3.95 -3.03 11.05
N THR A 289 -4.33 -1.85 10.59
CA THR A 289 -5.59 -1.20 10.98
C THR A 289 -6.77 -1.55 10.07
N GLY A 290 -6.51 -1.89 8.81
CA GLY A 290 -7.56 -2.07 7.81
C GLY A 290 -8.23 -3.44 7.88
N PRO A 291 -9.52 -3.56 7.56
CA PRO A 291 -10.23 -4.84 7.53
C PRO A 291 -9.78 -5.74 6.36
N ARG A 292 -9.31 -5.14 5.26
CA ARG A 292 -8.93 -5.86 4.03
C ARG A 292 -7.45 -6.24 3.95
N LYS A 293 -6.61 -5.71 4.85
CA LYS A 293 -5.17 -6.03 4.93
C LYS A 293 -4.48 -5.91 3.56
N THR A 294 -4.49 -4.70 2.98
CA THR A 294 -3.93 -4.39 1.64
C THR A 294 -2.72 -3.46 1.68
N ILE A 295 -1.84 -3.56 0.68
CA ILE A 295 -0.88 -2.51 0.33
C ILE A 295 -1.60 -1.54 -0.60
N GLU A 296 -1.70 -0.28 -0.22
CA GLU A 296 -2.34 0.75 -1.03
C GLU A 296 -1.26 1.54 -1.79
N PHE A 297 -1.32 1.46 -3.12
CA PHE A 297 -0.48 2.20 -4.05
C PHE A 297 -1.18 3.50 -4.41
N ARG A 298 -0.54 4.64 -4.17
CA ARG A 298 -1.17 5.98 -4.25
C ARG A 298 -0.56 6.90 -5.30
N GLN A 299 0.61 6.58 -5.82
CA GLN A 299 1.44 7.50 -6.62
C GLN A 299 1.08 7.59 -8.11
N HIS A 300 0.13 6.80 -8.61
CA HIS A 300 -0.28 6.93 -10.00
C HIS A 300 -1.12 8.20 -10.20
N GLU A 301 -0.91 8.90 -11.31
CA GLU A 301 -1.77 10.03 -11.68
C GLU A 301 -3.17 9.54 -12.06
N ALA A 302 -4.18 10.38 -11.90
CA ALA A 302 -5.50 10.01 -12.37
C ALA A 302 -5.48 9.80 -13.89
N THR A 303 -6.16 8.75 -14.34
CA THR A 303 -6.34 8.44 -15.75
C THR A 303 -7.71 7.80 -15.93
N LEU A 304 -8.32 8.07 -17.09
CA LEU A 304 -9.56 7.43 -17.54
C LEU A 304 -9.29 6.48 -18.72
N ASP A 305 -8.02 6.14 -18.96
CA ASP A 305 -7.62 5.08 -19.89
C ASP A 305 -7.62 3.73 -19.17
N GLY A 306 -8.53 2.85 -19.58
CA GLY A 306 -8.67 1.51 -18.99
C GLY A 306 -7.43 0.62 -19.15
N SER A 307 -6.66 0.79 -20.24
CA SER A 307 -5.42 0.06 -20.48
C SER A 307 -4.32 0.51 -19.51
N GLU A 308 -4.21 1.82 -19.25
CA GLU A 308 -3.25 2.34 -18.26
C GLU A 308 -3.55 1.82 -16.86
N ILE A 309 -4.83 1.88 -16.45
CA ILE A 309 -5.26 1.34 -15.15
C ILE A 309 -4.95 -0.16 -15.05
N MET A 310 -5.21 -0.94 -16.10
CA MET A 310 -4.92 -2.37 -16.11
C MET A 310 -3.41 -2.67 -16.02
N ASN A 311 -2.56 -1.91 -16.71
CA ASN A 311 -1.11 -2.06 -16.60
C ASN A 311 -0.62 -1.67 -15.20
N TRP A 312 -1.19 -0.64 -14.60
CA TRP A 312 -0.85 -0.25 -13.23
C TRP A 312 -1.23 -1.31 -12.19
N ILE A 313 -2.45 -1.89 -12.28
CA ILE A 313 -2.85 -3.01 -11.41
C ILE A 313 -1.89 -4.19 -11.57
N GLN A 314 -1.52 -4.52 -12.82
CA GLN A 314 -0.59 -5.61 -13.11
C GLN A 314 0.80 -5.36 -12.52
N LEU A 315 1.33 -4.15 -12.65
CA LEU A 315 2.60 -3.77 -12.05
C LEU A 315 2.55 -3.83 -10.52
N ALA A 316 1.52 -3.24 -9.91
CA ALA A 316 1.34 -3.24 -8.46
C ALA A 316 1.26 -4.66 -7.88
N GLY A 317 0.41 -5.52 -8.46
CA GLY A 317 0.31 -6.92 -8.04
C GLY A 317 1.57 -7.73 -8.33
N GLY A 318 2.18 -7.53 -9.49
CA GLY A 318 3.41 -8.20 -9.91
C GLY A 318 4.60 -7.90 -9.01
N MET A 319 4.78 -6.64 -8.56
CA MET A 319 5.81 -6.29 -7.59
C MET A 319 5.63 -7.01 -6.26
N VAL A 320 4.39 -7.09 -5.76
CA VAL A 320 4.10 -7.78 -4.50
C VAL A 320 4.34 -9.29 -4.63
N ASP A 321 3.92 -9.90 -5.74
CA ASP A 321 4.13 -11.32 -6.01
C ASP A 321 5.63 -11.65 -6.16
N ALA A 322 6.37 -10.83 -6.90
CA ALA A 322 7.81 -10.97 -7.05
C ALA A 322 8.52 -10.92 -5.69
N MET A 323 8.19 -9.94 -4.83
CA MET A 323 8.79 -9.81 -3.50
C MET A 323 8.40 -10.94 -2.54
N HIS A 324 7.22 -11.54 -2.73
CA HIS A 324 6.84 -12.73 -1.98
C HIS A 324 7.67 -13.96 -2.38
N GLY A 325 7.92 -14.15 -3.67
CA GLY A 325 8.68 -15.28 -4.20
C GLY A 325 10.21 -15.14 -4.16
N THR A 326 10.72 -13.94 -3.85
CA THR A 326 12.17 -13.66 -3.85
C THR A 326 12.81 -14.08 -2.53
N ARG A 327 13.96 -14.79 -2.58
CA ARG A 327 14.76 -15.11 -1.39
C ARG A 327 15.52 -13.88 -0.90
N ALA A 328 15.86 -13.85 0.38
CA ALA A 328 16.57 -12.71 0.96
C ALA A 328 17.93 -12.48 0.27
N VAL A 329 18.67 -13.56 -0.06
CA VAL A 329 19.93 -13.46 -0.80
C VAL A 329 19.76 -12.86 -2.20
N ASP A 330 18.70 -13.26 -2.92
CA ASP A 330 18.49 -12.83 -4.30
C ASP A 330 18.16 -11.33 -4.34
N LEU A 331 17.36 -10.86 -3.37
CA LEU A 331 17.07 -9.44 -3.20
C LEU A 331 18.33 -8.65 -2.81
N ALA A 332 19.11 -9.17 -1.86
CA ALA A 332 20.35 -8.50 -1.42
C ALA A 332 21.38 -8.42 -2.57
N GLN A 333 21.45 -9.44 -3.43
CA GLN A 333 22.28 -9.44 -4.63
C GLN A 333 21.78 -8.45 -5.68
N LEU A 334 20.45 -8.36 -5.89
CA LEU A 334 19.84 -7.34 -6.75
C LEU A 334 20.21 -5.93 -6.27
N ILE A 335 20.07 -5.66 -4.98
CA ILE A 335 20.44 -4.36 -4.38
C ILE A 335 21.92 -4.09 -4.58
N HIS A 336 22.79 -5.04 -4.24
CA HIS A 336 24.25 -4.87 -4.34
C HIS A 336 24.71 -4.54 -5.76
N THR A 337 24.12 -5.18 -6.76
CA THR A 337 24.50 -5.02 -8.17
C THR A 337 23.85 -3.84 -8.86
N SER A 338 22.66 -3.44 -8.42
CA SER A 338 21.78 -2.56 -9.22
C SER A 338 21.42 -1.25 -8.55
N ALA A 339 21.32 -1.20 -7.21
CA ALA A 339 20.86 0.01 -6.51
C ALA A 339 21.84 1.20 -6.67
N PHE A 340 23.10 0.92 -6.99
CA PHE A 340 24.16 1.92 -7.17
C PHE A 340 24.52 2.17 -8.64
N ASP A 341 24.00 1.38 -9.59
CA ASP A 341 24.34 1.54 -11.00
C ASP A 341 23.51 2.69 -11.60
N PRO A 342 24.12 3.81 -12.00
CA PRO A 342 23.39 4.92 -12.60
C PRO A 342 22.73 4.57 -13.93
N ARG A 343 23.09 3.45 -14.56
CA ARG A 343 22.51 2.97 -15.81
C ARG A 343 21.34 2.01 -15.59
N PHE A 344 21.04 1.63 -14.34
CA PHE A 344 19.94 0.72 -14.05
C PHE A 344 18.60 1.43 -14.22
N THR A 345 17.82 0.95 -15.20
CA THR A 345 16.57 1.57 -15.66
C THR A 345 15.32 0.86 -15.14
N VAL A 346 14.15 1.44 -15.41
CA VAL A 346 12.86 0.78 -15.16
C VAL A 346 12.72 -0.54 -15.93
N PRO A 347 13.02 -0.62 -17.25
CA PRO A 347 13.07 -1.89 -17.95
C PRO A 347 13.95 -2.95 -17.25
N ASP A 348 15.14 -2.58 -16.79
CA ASP A 348 16.03 -3.51 -16.08
C ASP A 348 15.38 -4.03 -14.79
N LEU A 349 14.75 -3.14 -14.03
CA LEU A 349 14.00 -3.51 -12.83
C LEU A 349 12.86 -4.48 -13.15
N LEU A 350 12.06 -4.20 -14.17
CA LEU A 350 10.96 -5.07 -14.58
C LEU A 350 11.46 -6.46 -15.00
N LEU A 351 12.58 -6.55 -15.72
CA LEU A 351 13.21 -7.83 -16.05
C LEU A 351 13.66 -8.60 -14.80
N LYS A 352 14.26 -7.90 -13.82
CA LYS A 352 14.67 -8.51 -12.54
C LYS A 352 13.48 -9.01 -11.71
N LEU A 353 12.33 -8.34 -11.84
CA LEU A 353 11.07 -8.73 -11.20
C LEU A 353 10.26 -9.77 -12.00
N LYS A 354 10.75 -10.22 -13.17
CA LYS A 354 10.04 -11.13 -14.09
C LYS A 354 8.69 -10.55 -14.57
N LEU A 355 8.70 -9.25 -14.86
CA LEU A 355 7.58 -8.46 -15.37
C LEU A 355 7.87 -7.93 -16.78
N GLU A 356 8.62 -8.70 -17.59
CA GLU A 356 9.02 -8.33 -18.95
C GLU A 356 7.85 -7.95 -19.87
N ALA A 357 6.67 -8.54 -19.64
CA ALA A 357 5.46 -8.23 -20.40
C ALA A 357 5.01 -6.77 -20.27
N LEU A 358 5.40 -6.07 -19.20
CA LEU A 358 5.08 -4.66 -18.96
C LEU A 358 6.10 -3.69 -19.58
N VAL A 359 7.26 -4.19 -20.01
CA VAL A 359 8.34 -3.35 -20.58
C VAL A 359 7.88 -2.57 -21.83
N PRO A 360 7.18 -3.17 -22.82
CA PRO A 360 6.72 -2.42 -23.99
C PRO A 360 5.78 -1.27 -23.63
N PHE A 361 4.94 -1.45 -22.60
CA PHE A 361 4.02 -0.42 -22.14
C PHE A 361 4.77 0.74 -21.48
N TYR A 362 5.70 0.47 -20.57
CA TYR A 362 6.36 1.53 -19.80
C TYR A 362 7.54 2.21 -20.51
N ARG A 363 8.20 1.57 -21.48
CA ARG A 363 9.42 2.12 -22.13
C ARG A 363 9.25 3.54 -22.67
N GLY A 364 8.07 3.88 -23.22
CA GLY A 364 7.77 5.21 -23.76
C GLY A 364 7.01 6.14 -22.80
N ARG A 365 6.83 5.75 -21.53
CA ARG A 365 6.01 6.45 -20.53
C ARG A 365 6.79 6.79 -19.26
N LEU A 366 8.11 6.93 -19.40
CA LEU A 366 8.98 7.25 -18.27
C LEU A 366 9.20 8.76 -18.16
N HIS A 367 9.13 9.26 -16.94
CA HIS A 367 9.41 10.65 -16.60
C HIS A 367 10.86 10.79 -16.15
N VAL A 368 11.50 11.87 -16.61
CA VAL A 368 12.84 12.23 -16.18
C VAL A 368 12.73 13.16 -14.98
N HIS A 369 13.23 12.70 -13.84
CA HIS A 369 13.34 13.49 -12.62
C HIS A 369 14.80 13.72 -12.28
N LEU A 370 15.09 14.86 -11.65
CA LEU A 370 16.34 14.99 -10.91
C LEU A 370 16.39 13.86 -9.88
N ARG A 371 17.50 13.13 -9.83
CA ARG A 371 17.70 12.17 -8.75
C ARG A 371 17.56 12.94 -7.44
N PRO A 372 16.70 12.51 -6.51
CA PRO A 372 16.61 13.18 -5.22
C PRO A 372 18.02 13.33 -4.66
N GLU A 373 18.44 14.56 -4.44
CA GLU A 373 19.66 14.81 -3.68
C GLU A 373 19.48 14.12 -2.33
N ALA A 374 20.31 13.12 -2.06
CA ALA A 374 20.47 12.50 -0.75
C ALA A 374 19.35 11.56 -0.23
N ILE A 375 19.16 10.38 -0.82
CA ILE A 375 19.48 9.16 -0.02
C ILE A 375 21.03 8.99 0.04
N TRP A 376 21.71 9.52 -0.98
CA TRP A 376 23.09 9.20 -1.35
C TRP A 376 24.15 10.29 -1.08
N ALA A 377 23.97 11.16 -0.09
CA ALA A 377 24.95 12.25 0.17
C ALA A 377 26.21 11.83 0.92
N ARG A 378 26.32 10.58 1.40
CA ARG A 378 27.53 10.10 2.09
C ARG A 378 27.92 8.70 1.62
N ALA A 379 28.46 8.58 0.41
CA ALA A 379 29.20 7.36 0.07
C ALA A 379 30.36 7.56 -0.92
N ARG A 380 30.67 8.77 -1.39
CA ARG A 380 31.87 9.01 -2.21
C ARG A 380 32.51 10.36 -1.87
N THR A 381 33.42 10.37 -0.89
CA THR A 381 34.53 11.32 -0.93
C THR A 381 35.38 11.00 -2.17
N LYS A 382 36.11 11.99 -2.72
CA LYS A 382 37.03 11.77 -3.86
C LYS A 382 37.99 10.60 -3.64
N GLU A 383 38.30 10.25 -2.39
CA GLU A 383 39.16 9.13 -1.99
C GLU A 383 38.56 7.74 -2.24
N ASN A 384 37.23 7.62 -2.38
CA ASN A 384 36.53 6.32 -2.47
C ASN A 384 35.87 6.05 -3.84
N ALA A 385 36.14 6.90 -4.84
CA ALA A 385 35.54 6.79 -6.17
C ALA A 385 36.08 5.59 -6.98
N ASP A 386 37.32 5.17 -6.71
CA ASP A 386 38.03 4.10 -7.43
C ASP A 386 37.97 2.73 -6.71
N ALA A 387 37.39 2.68 -5.50
CA ALA A 387 37.21 1.42 -4.77
C ALA A 387 36.04 0.63 -5.37
N LYS A 388 36.32 -0.56 -5.92
CA LYS A 388 35.26 -1.54 -6.26
C LYS A 388 34.39 -1.75 -5.01
N PRO A 389 33.05 -1.70 -5.11
CA PRO A 389 32.18 -1.92 -3.96
C PRO A 389 32.50 -3.30 -3.36
N GLN A 390 33.11 -3.30 -2.17
CA GLN A 390 33.37 -4.54 -1.46
C GLN A 390 32.04 -5.21 -1.13
N LYS A 391 32.00 -6.54 -1.24
CA LYS A 391 30.83 -7.32 -0.84
C LYS A 391 30.50 -6.96 0.61
N PRO A 392 29.32 -6.40 0.90
CA PRO A 392 29.02 -5.96 2.26
C PRO A 392 29.01 -7.18 3.18
N ARG A 393 29.63 -7.09 4.36
CA ARG A 393 29.56 -8.15 5.40
C ARG A 393 28.12 -8.58 5.71
N ALA A 394 27.13 -7.71 5.51
CA ALA A 394 25.72 -8.04 5.65
C ALA A 394 25.24 -9.06 4.60
N LEU A 395 25.68 -8.94 3.34
CA LEU A 395 25.38 -9.89 2.28
C LEU A 395 26.08 -11.24 2.54
N GLU A 396 27.34 -11.21 2.97
CA GLU A 396 28.07 -12.44 3.36
C GLU A 396 27.36 -13.18 4.51
N ARG A 397 26.88 -12.45 5.52
CA ARG A 397 26.11 -13.03 6.62
C ARG A 397 24.77 -13.61 6.17
N LEU A 398 24.08 -12.95 5.25
CA LEU A 398 22.81 -13.46 4.69
C LEU A 398 23.04 -14.75 3.91
N GLU A 399 24.06 -14.79 3.06
CA GLU A 399 24.45 -16.00 2.34
C GLU A 399 24.88 -17.13 3.28
N GLU A 400 25.60 -16.82 4.36
CA GLU A 400 25.99 -17.81 5.35
C GLU A 400 24.79 -18.35 6.12
N LEU A 401 23.86 -17.49 6.53
CA LEU A 401 22.61 -17.90 7.17
C LEU A 401 21.78 -18.78 6.23
N GLU A 402 21.62 -18.40 4.97
CA GLU A 402 20.89 -19.21 4.00
C GLU A 402 21.57 -20.56 3.75
N ARG A 403 22.90 -20.61 3.62
CA ARG A 403 23.63 -21.89 3.53
C ARG A 403 23.39 -22.78 4.75
N ARG A 404 23.41 -22.21 5.96
CA ARG A 404 23.11 -22.99 7.18
C ARG A 404 21.68 -23.53 7.15
N HIS A 405 20.69 -22.69 6.82
CA HIS A 405 19.30 -23.11 6.71
C HIS A 405 19.08 -24.18 5.62
N GLU A 406 19.79 -24.08 4.49
CA GLU A 406 19.73 -25.08 3.43
C GLU A 406 20.35 -26.41 3.86
N THR A 407 21.50 -26.39 4.53
CA THR A 407 22.12 -27.58 5.14
C THR A 407 21.18 -28.24 6.15
N GLU A 408 20.62 -27.45 7.09
CA GLU A 408 19.65 -27.96 8.08
C GLU A 408 18.42 -28.60 7.41
N ARG A 409 17.92 -27.99 6.33
CA ARG A 409 16.77 -28.52 5.56
C ARG A 409 17.14 -29.84 4.86
N LEU A 410 18.32 -29.94 4.26
CA LEU A 410 18.80 -31.16 3.61
C LEU A 410 18.97 -32.29 4.63
N GLU A 411 19.49 -31.98 5.82
CA GLU A 411 19.61 -32.94 6.92
C GLU A 411 18.24 -33.40 7.42
N GLU A 412 17.26 -32.50 7.59
CA GLU A 412 15.90 -32.85 8.00
C GLU A 412 15.20 -33.72 6.94
N LEU A 413 15.34 -33.38 5.65
CA LEU A 413 14.82 -34.19 4.55
C LEU A 413 15.45 -35.59 4.52
N LYS A 414 16.76 -35.68 4.77
CA LYS A 414 17.46 -36.97 4.85
C LYS A 414 16.91 -37.81 5.99
N ARG A 415 16.72 -37.23 7.18
CA ARG A 415 16.12 -37.92 8.34
C ARG A 415 14.70 -38.41 8.05
N CYS A 416 13.87 -37.61 7.37
CA CYS A 416 12.52 -38.04 6.97
C CYS A 416 12.57 -39.25 6.03
N LYS A 417 13.44 -39.24 5.01
CA LYS A 417 13.61 -40.39 4.11
C LYS A 417 14.08 -41.64 4.84
N GLU A 418 15.06 -41.52 5.73
CA GLU A 418 15.55 -42.63 6.56
C GLU A 418 14.49 -43.18 7.54
N LEU A 419 13.49 -42.36 7.90
CA LEU A 419 12.33 -42.78 8.71
C LEU A 419 11.31 -43.53 7.85
N ASP A 420 11.00 -43.00 6.66
CA ASP A 420 10.07 -43.64 5.72
C ASP A 420 10.58 -45.02 5.28
N GLU A 421 11.88 -45.14 4.94
CA GLU A 421 12.53 -46.40 4.59
C GLU A 421 12.46 -47.42 5.75
N ARG A 422 12.62 -46.97 7.00
CA ARG A 422 12.49 -47.84 8.18
C ARG A 422 11.07 -48.35 8.37
N HIS A 423 10.06 -47.49 8.23
CA HIS A 423 8.67 -47.90 8.31
C HIS A 423 8.25 -48.82 7.15
N GLU A 424 8.86 -48.69 5.98
CA GLU A 424 8.64 -49.61 4.86
C GLU A 424 9.24 -50.99 5.15
N LEU A 425 10.49 -51.05 5.63
CA LEU A 425 11.14 -52.30 6.07
C LEU A 425 10.38 -53.01 7.20
N GLU A 426 9.85 -52.26 8.16
CA GLU A 426 9.08 -52.83 9.27
C GLU A 426 7.76 -53.44 8.79
N ARG A 427 7.06 -52.78 7.87
CA ARG A 427 5.86 -53.33 7.21
C ARG A 427 6.15 -54.58 6.38
N CYS A 428 7.26 -54.62 5.63
CA CYS A 428 7.64 -55.83 4.90
C CYS A 428 7.86 -57.02 5.86
N ARG A 429 8.51 -56.79 7.01
CA ARG A 429 8.73 -57.83 8.02
C ARG A 429 7.47 -58.28 8.76
N GLU A 430 6.45 -57.43 8.84
CA GLU A 430 5.13 -57.81 9.38
C GLU A 430 4.40 -58.71 8.38
N LEU A 431 4.39 -58.34 7.11
CA LEU A 431 3.79 -59.16 6.04
C LEU A 431 4.46 -60.53 5.90
N GLU A 432 5.80 -60.59 5.96
CA GLU A 432 6.52 -61.88 5.93
C GLU A 432 6.14 -62.78 7.12
N ARG A 433 5.91 -62.21 8.31
CA ARG A 433 5.46 -62.97 9.49
C ARG A 433 4.02 -63.45 9.36
N GLU A 434 3.15 -62.65 8.75
CA GLU A 434 1.76 -63.04 8.46
C GLU A 434 1.70 -64.17 7.43
N ASP A 435 2.52 -64.13 6.38
CA ASP A 435 2.61 -65.20 5.37
C ASP A 435 3.17 -66.51 5.97
N GLU A 436 4.18 -66.43 6.84
CA GLU A 436 4.71 -67.60 7.57
C GLU A 436 3.69 -68.24 8.53
N GLU A 437 2.83 -67.44 9.19
CA GLU A 437 1.75 -67.97 10.03
C GLU A 437 0.64 -68.65 9.23
N VAL A 438 0.38 -68.20 8.01
CA VAL A 438 -0.61 -68.81 7.10
C VAL A 438 -0.10 -70.13 6.51
N ASP A 439 1.18 -70.21 6.14
CA ASP A 439 1.79 -71.45 5.62
C ASP A 439 2.02 -72.53 6.71
N ALA A 440 2.02 -72.13 7.99
CA ALA A 440 2.14 -73.04 9.13
C ALA A 440 0.80 -73.62 9.63
N SER A 441 -0.34 -73.16 9.07
CA SER A 441 -1.71 -73.60 9.38
C SER A 441 -2.30 -74.50 8.30
#